data_AF-A0A849UEV1-F1
#
_entry.id   AF-A0A849UEV1-F1
#
_cell.length_a   1.000
_cell.length_b   1.000
_cell.length_c   1.000
_cell.angle_alpha   90.00
_cell.angle_beta   90.00
_cell.angle_gamma   90.00
#
_symmetry.space_group_name_H-M   'P 1'
#
loop_
_entity.id
_entity.type
_entity.pdbx_description
1 polymer ?
#
loop_
_entity_poly.entity_id
_entity_poly.type
_entity_poly.pdbx_seq_one_letter_code
_entity_poly.pdbx_strand_id
1 'polypeptide(L)' 'HFCSMKISQDVRDYAAEQGVSEQEALTKGMQEKAIEFVKKGSKVYQKV' A
#
# COMPACT_ATOMS: atom_id res chain seq x y z
N HIS A 1 -4.00 -0.46 -5.74
CA HIS A 1 -4.70 -1.67 -5.25
C HIS A 1 -4.38 -2.08 -3.81
N PHE A 2 -3.53 -1.36 -3.07
CA PHE A 2 -3.23 -1.74 -1.67
C PHE A 2 -4.47 -1.69 -0.74
N CYS A 3 -5.37 -0.71 -0.89
CA CYS A 3 -6.62 -0.66 -0.09
C CYS A 3 -7.66 -1.75 -0.43
N SER A 4 -7.53 -2.45 -1.56
CA SER A 4 -8.34 -3.64 -1.87
C SER A 4 -7.73 -4.93 -1.34
N MET A 5 -6.52 -4.89 -0.79
CA MET A 5 -5.88 -6.01 -0.08
C MET A 5 -6.48 -6.14 1.32
N LYS A 6 -7.79 -6.34 1.42
CA LYS A 6 -8.38 -6.87 2.65
C LYS A 6 -8.17 -8.38 2.61
N ILE A 7 -7.13 -8.85 3.32
CA ILE A 7 -6.88 -10.28 3.60
C ILE A 7 -6.43 -11.05 2.33
N SER A 8 -5.28 -10.69 1.75
CA SER A 8 -4.79 -11.33 0.51
C SER A 8 -3.33 -11.74 0.66
N GLN A 9 -2.95 -12.82 -0.02
CA GLN A 9 -1.60 -13.38 -0.05
C GLN A 9 -0.54 -12.30 -0.35
N ASP A 10 -0.89 -11.29 -1.14
CA ASP A 10 -0.07 -10.12 -1.45
C ASP A 10 0.48 -9.37 -0.22
N VAL A 11 -0.28 -9.29 0.89
CA VAL A 11 0.22 -8.65 2.13
C VAL A 11 1.26 -9.54 2.81
N ARG A 12 1.07 -10.86 2.76
CA ARG A 12 2.05 -11.83 3.29
C ARG A 12 3.31 -11.88 2.46
N ASP A 13 3.18 -11.84 1.14
CA ASP A 13 4.30 -11.84 0.22
C ASP A 13 5.11 -10.54 0.36
N TYR A 14 4.44 -9.39 0.44
CA TYR A 14 5.09 -8.11 0.74
C TYR A 14 5.73 -8.11 2.13
N ALA A 15 5.08 -8.68 3.16
CA ALA A 15 5.66 -8.81 4.48
C ALA A 15 6.92 -9.70 4.49
N ALA A 16 6.90 -10.82 3.75
CA ALA A 16 8.02 -11.73 3.62
C ALA A 16 9.19 -11.10 2.83
N GLU A 17 8.91 -10.39 1.74
CA GLU A 17 9.92 -9.65 0.96
C GLU A 17 10.58 -8.53 1.77
N GLN A 18 9.81 -7.85 2.62
CA GLN A 18 10.29 -6.75 3.44
C GLN A 18 10.82 -7.20 4.81
N GLY A 19 10.67 -8.48 5.16
CA GLY A 19 11.07 -9.03 6.45
C GLY A 19 10.33 -8.43 7.65
N VAL A 20 9.08 -8.00 7.47
CA VAL A 20 8.24 -7.36 8.50
C VAL A 20 7.02 -8.22 8.84
N SER A 21 6.33 -7.89 9.93
CA SER A 21 5.04 -8.53 10.25
C SER A 21 3.95 -8.12 9.25
N GLU A 22 2.91 -8.94 9.09
CA GLU A 22 1.77 -8.61 8.21
C GLU A 22 1.11 -7.27 8.58
N GLN A 23 0.99 -6.98 9.87
CA GLN A 23 0.45 -5.70 10.36
C GLN A 23 1.36 -4.53 9.97
N GLU A 24 2.67 -4.65 10.14
CA GLU A 24 3.62 -3.61 9.71
C GLU A 24 3.65 -3.44 8.20
N ALA A 25 3.59 -4.52 7.44
CA ALA A 25 3.46 -4.51 5.99
C ALA A 25 2.23 -3.71 5.55
N LEU A 26 1.09 -3.94 6.22
CA LEU A 26 -0.14 -3.21 5.95
C LEU A 26 0.04 -1.71 6.20
N THR A 27 0.59 -1.35 7.36
CA THR A 27 0.82 0.05 7.73
C THR A 27 1.81 0.72 6.78
N LYS A 28 2.95 0.09 6.49
CA LYS A 28 3.97 0.62 5.57
C LYS A 28 3.43 0.82 4.17
N GLY A 29 2.76 -0.17 3.59
CA GLY A 29 2.23 -0.04 2.23
C GLY A 29 1.11 0.99 2.10
N MET A 30 0.29 1.18 3.14
CA MET A 30 -0.65 2.31 3.18
C MET A 30 0.07 3.67 3.27
N GLN A 31 1.13 3.75 4.06
CA GLN A 31 1.90 4.98 4.23
C GLN A 31 2.64 5.38 2.94
N GLU A 32 3.24 4.41 2.24
CA GLU A 32 3.85 4.60 0.93
C GLU A 32 2.82 5.08 -0.10
N LYS A 33 1.64 4.46 -0.14
CA LYS A 33 0.56 4.88 -1.05
C LYS A 33 0.03 6.27 -0.73
N ALA A 34 -0.05 6.65 0.55
CA ALA A 34 -0.41 8.00 0.95
C ALA A 34 0.62 9.04 0.46
N ILE A 35 1.91 8.75 0.61
CA ILE A 35 2.99 9.60 0.10
C ILE A 35 2.92 9.69 -1.43
N GLU A 36 2.71 8.57 -2.12
CA GLU A 36 2.56 8.53 -3.58
C GLU A 36 1.35 9.37 -4.04
N PHE A 37 0.23 9.29 -3.34
CA PHE A 37 -0.97 10.07 -3.62
C PHE A 37 -0.72 11.58 -3.48
N VAL A 38 -0.07 11.99 -2.39
CA VAL A 38 0.30 13.39 -2.17
C VAL A 38 1.27 13.87 -3.25
N LYS A 39 2.31 13.09 -3.56
CA LYS A 39 3.27 13.41 -4.64
C LYS A 39 2.61 13.52 -6.01
N LYS A 40 1.58 12.73 -6.29
CA LYS A 40 0.77 12.79 -7.51
C LYS A 40 -0.22 13.97 -7.55
N GLY A 41 -0.13 14.89 -6.58
CA GLY A 41 -0.92 16.10 -6.52
C GLY A 41 -2.26 15.93 -5.81
N SER A 42 -2.41 14.88 -5.00
CA SER A 42 -3.61 14.61 -4.19
C SER A 42 -4.92 14.58 -5.00
N LYS A 43 -4.86 14.12 -6.25
CA LYS A 43 -6.02 14.03 -7.14
C LYS A 43 -6.62 12.64 -7.06
N VAL A 44 -7.88 12.57 -6.61
CA VAL A 44 -8.66 11.33 -6.59
C VAL A 44 -8.95 10.83 -8.01
N TYR A 45 -9.09 11.75 -8.97
CA TYR A 45 -9.31 11.45 -10.38
C TYR A 45 -8.10 11.90 -11.20
N GLN A 46 -7.47 10.97 -11.91
CA GLN A 46 -6.53 11.30 -12.97
C GLN A 46 -7.30 11.30 -14.29
N LYS A 47 -7.15 12.37 -15.09
CA LYS A 47 -7.64 12.37 -16.48
C LYS A 47 -6.85 11.28 -17.22
N VAL A 48 -7.55 10.25 -17.66
CA VAL A 48 -7.09 9.27 -18.65
C VAL A 48 -6.98 9.91 -20.02
#